data_AF-A0A835D0G2-F1
#
_entry.id   AF-A0A835D0G2-F1
#
_cell.length_a   1.000
_cell.length_b   1.000
_cell.length_c   1.000
_cell.angle_alpha   90.00
_cell.angle_beta   90.00
_cell.angle_gamma   90.00
#
_symmetry.space_group_name_H-M   'P 1'
#
loop_
_entity.id
_entity.type
_entity.pdbx_description
1 polymer ?
#
loop_
_entity_poly.entity_id
_entity_poly.type
_entity_poly.pdbx_seq_one_letter_code
_entity_poly.pdbx_strand_id
1 'polypeptide(L)'
;MLCGSIPAALGALPSLRYLFLSDNLLSGPLPDELGNISTLEELDLSANNLSGLLPQRLGNLGNLRALLLFDNEFVGGLPPSFAELKNMTYLSLLGNNFEGPIPNTFSLSNLSYLRINDLTGSSRGGQCFSFPNLSRLTSLEYLTLRNCSITGPIPEYIGRFKNLTYLDLSFNYLTGEIPDFSNAQQLSNM
;
A
#
# COMPACT_ATOMS: atom_id res chain seq x y z
N MET A 1 -14.54 11.73 -20.37
CA MET A 1 -13.55 11.43 -19.32
C MET A 1 -13.85 12.35 -18.15
N LEU A 2 -14.00 11.81 -16.94
CA LEU A 2 -14.22 12.62 -15.74
C LEU A 2 -12.90 13.32 -15.36
N CYS A 3 -12.96 14.60 -15.00
CA CYS A 3 -11.77 15.38 -14.64
C CYS A 3 -12.06 16.35 -13.49
N GLY A 4 -11.00 17.01 -13.00
CA GLY A 4 -11.08 17.90 -11.84
C GLY A 4 -10.81 17.18 -10.53
N SER A 5 -11.01 17.86 -9.40
CA SER A 5 -10.75 17.30 -8.08
C SER A 5 -11.90 16.47 -7.55
N ILE A 6 -11.57 15.53 -6.66
CA ILE A 6 -12.57 14.81 -5.88
C ILE A 6 -13.20 15.80 -4.88
N PRO A 7 -14.53 16.03 -4.92
CA PRO A 7 -15.15 17.03 -4.05
C PRO A 7 -15.27 16.50 -2.61
N ALA A 8 -14.92 17.34 -1.65
CA ALA A 8 -15.05 17.06 -0.20
C ALA A 8 -16.48 16.63 0.21
N ALA A 9 -17.50 17.07 -0.54
CA ALA A 9 -18.90 16.70 -0.32
C ALA A 9 -19.15 15.18 -0.40
N LEU A 10 -18.30 14.39 -1.07
CA LEU A 10 -18.41 12.91 -1.04
C LEU A 10 -18.28 12.35 0.38
N GLY A 11 -17.50 13.01 1.24
CA GLY A 11 -17.33 12.65 2.64
C GLY A 11 -18.62 12.75 3.48
N ALA A 12 -19.66 13.39 2.96
CA ALA A 12 -20.95 13.53 3.62
C ALA A 12 -21.94 12.40 3.28
N LEU A 13 -21.55 11.40 2.49
CA LEU A 13 -22.42 10.28 2.08
C LEU A 13 -22.38 9.17 3.15
N PRO A 14 -23.39 9.06 4.03
CA PRO A 14 -23.29 8.23 5.24
C PRO A 14 -23.36 6.73 4.98
N SER A 15 -23.87 6.33 3.80
CA SER A 15 -24.13 4.93 3.45
C SER A 15 -23.26 4.43 2.29
N LEU A 16 -22.28 5.22 1.85
CA LEU A 16 -21.43 4.83 0.72
C LEU A 16 -20.46 3.71 1.15
N ARG A 17 -20.58 2.55 0.50
CA ARG A 17 -19.74 1.37 0.79
C ARG A 17 -18.66 1.14 -0.25
N TYR A 18 -18.91 1.52 -1.50
CA TYR A 18 -18.00 1.29 -2.61
C TYR A 18 -17.86 2.59 -3.40
N LEU A 19 -16.63 3.05 -3.60
CA LEU A 19 -16.33 4.22 -4.41
C LEU A 19 -15.27 3.84 -5.45
N PHE A 20 -15.71 3.71 -6.71
CA PHE A 20 -14.86 3.37 -7.84
C PHE A 20 -14.83 4.53 -8.82
N LEU A 21 -13.66 5.15 -8.96
CA LEU A 21 -13.38 6.28 -9.84
C LEU A 21 -12.14 6.04 -10.71
N SER A 22 -11.71 4.78 -10.84
CA SER A 22 -10.54 4.39 -11.62
C SER A 22 -10.67 4.72 -13.11
N ASP A 23 -9.53 4.83 -13.79
CA ASP A 23 -9.41 5.11 -15.23
C ASP A 23 -10.11 6.43 -15.64
N ASN A 24 -9.78 7.52 -14.94
CA ASN A 24 -10.27 8.87 -15.24
C ASN A 24 -9.12 9.89 -15.29
N LEU A 25 -9.46 11.17 -15.45
CA LEU A 25 -8.52 12.29 -15.45
C LEU A 25 -8.70 13.15 -14.19
N LEU A 26 -9.07 12.53 -13.06
CA LEU A 26 -9.19 13.23 -11.78
C LEU A 26 -7.82 13.72 -11.32
N SER A 27 -7.76 14.89 -10.72
CA SER A 27 -6.51 15.57 -10.39
C SER A 27 -6.56 16.29 -9.06
N GLY A 28 -5.40 16.55 -8.48
CA GLY A 28 -5.28 17.26 -7.19
C GLY A 28 -5.40 16.32 -5.99
N PRO A 29 -5.45 16.87 -4.76
CA PRO A 29 -5.37 16.09 -3.54
C PRO A 29 -6.66 15.35 -3.20
N LEU A 30 -6.52 14.28 -2.42
CA LEU A 30 -7.66 13.68 -1.74
C LEU A 30 -8.17 14.63 -0.65
N PRO A 31 -9.48 14.89 -0.59
CA PRO A 31 -10.05 15.66 0.51
C PRO A 31 -10.02 14.84 1.81
N ASP A 32 -9.68 15.49 2.92
CA ASP A 32 -9.67 14.90 4.27
C ASP A 32 -11.03 14.28 4.64
N GLU A 33 -12.11 14.84 4.11
CA GLU A 33 -13.49 14.41 4.33
C GLU A 33 -13.78 13.00 3.83
N LEU A 34 -13.00 12.43 2.91
CA LEU A 34 -13.14 11.02 2.54
C LEU A 34 -12.99 10.09 3.75
N GLY A 35 -12.18 10.48 4.74
CA GLY A 35 -12.03 9.75 5.99
C GLY A 35 -13.26 9.75 6.90
N ASN A 36 -14.32 10.50 6.55
CA ASN A 36 -15.58 10.52 7.31
C ASN A 36 -16.56 9.41 6.87
N ILE A 37 -16.31 8.75 5.74
CA ILE A 37 -17.17 7.69 5.19
C ILE A 37 -16.91 6.39 5.92
N SER A 38 -17.26 6.30 7.20
CA SER A 38 -16.97 5.13 8.05
C SER A 38 -17.58 3.81 7.54
N THR A 39 -18.53 3.87 6.61
CA THR A 39 -19.16 2.71 5.94
C THR A 39 -18.39 2.21 4.72
N LEU A 40 -17.33 2.90 4.29
CA LEU A 40 -16.57 2.55 3.09
C LEU A 40 -15.81 1.22 3.27
N GLU A 41 -16.01 0.31 2.33
CA GLU A 41 -15.41 -1.02 2.27
C GLU A 41 -14.38 -1.11 1.15
N GLU A 42 -14.62 -0.46 0.01
CA GLU A 42 -13.66 -0.43 -1.10
C GLU A 42 -13.54 0.96 -1.71
N LEU A 43 -12.29 1.38 -1.91
CA LEU A 43 -11.92 2.63 -2.55
C LEU A 43 -10.95 2.34 -3.70
N ASP A 44 -11.41 2.54 -4.93
CA ASP A 44 -10.59 2.45 -6.13
C ASP A 44 -10.50 3.82 -6.81
N LEU A 45 -9.31 4.41 -6.72
CA LEU A 45 -8.95 5.68 -7.34
C LEU A 45 -7.78 5.53 -8.32
N SER A 46 -7.50 4.29 -8.73
CA SER A 46 -6.34 3.99 -9.58
C SER A 46 -6.41 4.61 -10.97
N ALA A 47 -5.27 4.73 -11.65
CA ALA A 47 -5.17 5.28 -13.01
C ALA A 47 -5.85 6.65 -13.14
N ASN A 48 -5.35 7.63 -12.38
CA ASN A 48 -5.77 9.03 -12.40
C ASN A 48 -4.54 9.95 -12.27
N ASN A 49 -4.75 11.27 -12.18
CA ASN A 49 -3.72 12.29 -11.95
C ASN A 49 -3.81 12.86 -10.51
N LEU A 50 -4.28 12.08 -9.54
CA LEU A 50 -4.41 12.54 -8.15
C LEU A 50 -3.04 12.72 -7.53
N SER A 51 -2.85 13.78 -6.75
CA SER A 51 -1.52 14.20 -6.28
C SER A 51 -1.54 14.65 -4.82
N GLY A 52 -0.39 15.07 -4.29
CA GLY A 52 -0.28 15.52 -2.90
C GLY A 52 -0.12 14.38 -1.90
N LEU A 53 -0.27 14.72 -0.61
CA LEU A 53 -0.11 13.77 0.49
C LEU A 53 -1.38 12.97 0.72
N LEU A 54 -1.25 11.72 1.17
CA LEU A 54 -2.39 10.95 1.66
C LEU A 54 -2.89 11.52 3.01
N PRO A 55 -4.20 11.81 3.14
CA PRO A 55 -4.78 12.28 4.40
C PRO A 55 -4.60 11.29 5.54
N GLN A 56 -4.19 11.78 6.72
CA GLN A 56 -4.18 10.95 7.95
C GLN A 56 -5.57 10.41 8.28
N ARG A 57 -6.64 11.13 7.90
CA ARG A 57 -8.03 10.72 8.16
C ARG A 57 -8.46 9.46 7.42
N LEU A 58 -7.74 9.02 6.38
CA LEU A 58 -8.04 7.73 5.75
C LEU A 58 -7.95 6.56 6.74
N GLY A 59 -7.11 6.65 7.78
CA GLY A 59 -7.03 5.65 8.84
C GLY A 59 -8.32 5.48 9.66
N ASN A 60 -9.28 6.41 9.57
CA ASN A 60 -10.58 6.29 10.22
C ASN A 60 -11.54 5.30 9.53
N LEU A 61 -11.20 4.86 8.31
CA LEU A 61 -12.02 3.97 7.50
C LEU A 61 -11.89 2.51 7.98
N GLY A 62 -12.34 2.24 9.21
CA GLY A 62 -12.16 0.94 9.86
C GLY A 62 -12.82 -0.25 9.14
N ASN A 63 -13.77 0.00 8.23
CA ASN A 63 -14.41 -1.03 7.40
C ASN A 63 -13.69 -1.29 6.07
N LEU A 64 -12.68 -0.49 5.73
CA LEU A 64 -12.00 -0.55 4.44
C LEU A 64 -11.23 -1.86 4.30
N ARG A 65 -11.51 -2.57 3.20
CA ARG A 65 -10.94 -3.87 2.83
C ARG A 65 -10.01 -3.76 1.64
N ALA A 66 -10.30 -2.84 0.72
CA ALA A 66 -9.49 -2.59 -0.46
C ALA A 66 -9.22 -1.10 -0.64
N LEU A 67 -7.95 -0.75 -0.78
CA LEU A 67 -7.47 0.58 -1.14
C LEU A 67 -6.55 0.47 -2.34
N LEU A 68 -7.05 0.92 -3.49
CA LEU A 68 -6.36 0.89 -4.78
C LEU A 68 -6.06 2.33 -5.19
N LEU A 69 -4.80 2.74 -5.09
CA LEU A 69 -4.32 4.09 -5.43
C LEU A 69 -3.26 4.05 -6.53
N PHE A 70 -3.09 2.91 -7.20
CA PHE A 70 -2.00 2.74 -8.15
C PHE A 70 -2.13 3.66 -9.38
N ASP A 71 -1.01 3.98 -10.01
CA ASP A 71 -0.92 4.86 -11.18
C ASP A 71 -1.56 6.23 -10.93
N ASN A 72 -0.97 6.97 -9.99
CA ASN A 72 -1.32 8.35 -9.62
C ASN A 72 -0.03 9.14 -9.34
N GLU A 73 -0.15 10.35 -8.83
CA GLU A 73 0.96 11.28 -8.56
C GLU A 73 1.10 11.59 -7.06
N PHE A 74 0.67 10.69 -6.17
CA PHE A 74 0.79 10.89 -4.72
C PHE A 74 2.25 10.96 -4.27
N VAL A 75 2.53 11.79 -3.25
CA VAL A 75 3.88 12.06 -2.73
C VAL A 75 3.95 11.88 -1.21
N GLY A 76 5.17 11.91 -0.67
CA GLY A 76 5.43 11.88 0.77
C GLY A 76 5.35 10.48 1.38
N GLY A 77 5.38 10.40 2.71
CA GLY A 77 5.34 9.13 3.44
C GLY A 77 3.94 8.56 3.60
N LEU A 78 3.87 7.24 3.76
CA LEU A 78 2.63 6.55 4.09
C LEU A 78 2.13 6.99 5.48
N PRO A 79 0.84 7.35 5.64
CA PRO A 79 0.30 7.78 6.92
C PRO A 79 0.44 6.71 8.01
N PRO A 80 0.97 7.03 9.20
CA PRO A 80 0.99 6.07 10.31
C PRO A 80 -0.40 5.56 10.70
N SER A 81 -1.45 6.35 10.44
CA SER A 81 -2.85 5.97 10.67
C SER A 81 -3.33 4.76 9.84
N PHE A 82 -2.60 4.35 8.80
CA PHE A 82 -2.93 3.13 8.06
C PHE A 82 -2.82 1.87 8.92
N ALA A 83 -2.11 1.94 10.05
CA ALA A 83 -2.09 0.86 11.05
C ALA A 83 -3.49 0.59 11.67
N GLU A 84 -4.43 1.53 11.58
CA GLU A 84 -5.79 1.40 12.12
C GLU A 84 -6.77 0.69 11.18
N LEU A 85 -6.38 0.43 9.92
CA LEU A 85 -7.21 -0.18 8.87
C LEU A 85 -7.34 -1.70 9.03
N LYS A 86 -7.74 -2.19 10.21
CA LYS A 86 -7.67 -3.61 10.64
C LYS A 86 -8.38 -4.62 9.72
N ASN A 87 -9.32 -4.17 8.89
CA ASN A 87 -10.05 -4.99 7.93
C ASN A 87 -9.42 -5.03 6.53
N MET A 88 -8.30 -4.33 6.32
CA MET A 88 -7.63 -4.26 5.03
C MET A 88 -7.14 -5.65 4.58
N THR A 89 -7.49 -5.99 3.35
CA THR A 89 -7.08 -7.22 2.66
C THR A 89 -6.25 -6.93 1.41
N TYR A 90 -6.45 -5.75 0.80
CA TYR A 90 -5.80 -5.35 -0.43
C TYR A 90 -5.32 -3.89 -0.37
N LEU A 91 -4.01 -3.68 -0.43
CA LEU A 91 -3.40 -2.35 -0.50
C LEU A 91 -2.47 -2.29 -1.71
N SER A 92 -2.76 -1.38 -2.64
CA SER A 92 -1.91 -1.13 -3.81
C SER A 92 -1.62 0.34 -4.01
N LEU A 93 -0.34 0.67 -3.96
CA LEU A 93 0.21 2.03 -4.02
C LEU A 93 1.19 2.20 -5.20
N LEU A 94 1.19 1.26 -6.15
CA LEU A 94 2.13 1.22 -7.27
C LEU A 94 2.06 2.46 -8.15
N GLY A 95 3.15 2.81 -8.84
CA GLY A 95 3.10 3.90 -9.82
C GLY A 95 2.70 5.23 -9.20
N ASN A 96 3.24 5.54 -8.02
CA ASN A 96 3.14 6.83 -7.34
C ASN A 96 4.55 7.34 -7.01
N ASN A 97 4.65 8.52 -6.41
CA ASN A 97 5.89 9.19 -6.02
C ASN A 97 6.08 9.21 -4.49
N PHE A 98 5.63 8.15 -3.80
CA PHE A 98 5.79 8.03 -2.35
C PHE A 98 7.27 8.02 -1.96
N GLU A 99 7.58 8.50 -0.75
CA GLU A 99 8.94 8.57 -0.23
C GLU A 99 9.00 8.10 1.22
N GLY A 100 10.18 7.74 1.69
CA GLY A 100 10.39 7.37 3.09
C GLY A 100 10.14 5.88 3.39
N PRO A 101 10.29 5.48 4.66
CA PRO A 101 10.20 4.08 5.04
C PRO A 101 8.76 3.57 4.94
N ILE A 102 8.60 2.30 4.56
CA ILE A 102 7.34 1.58 4.72
C ILE A 102 7.04 1.53 6.22
N PRO A 103 5.92 2.07 6.70
CA PRO A 103 5.55 1.99 8.09
C PRO A 103 5.46 0.54 8.50
N ASN A 104 5.88 0.31 9.73
CA ASN A 104 5.73 -0.93 10.44
C ASN A 104 4.22 -1.22 10.67
N THR A 105 3.55 -1.76 9.66
CA THR A 105 2.10 -2.04 9.59
C THR A 105 1.75 -3.23 10.48
N PHE A 106 1.68 -3.02 11.80
CA PHE A 106 1.65 -4.12 12.77
C PHE A 106 0.28 -4.60 13.25
N SER A 107 -0.81 -4.16 12.65
CA SER A 107 -2.15 -4.61 13.03
C SER A 107 -2.97 -5.18 11.87
N LEU A 108 -2.43 -5.24 10.65
CA LEU A 108 -3.15 -5.67 9.44
C LEU A 108 -3.01 -7.18 9.20
N SER A 109 -3.34 -8.02 10.19
CA SER A 109 -3.18 -9.48 10.08
C SER A 109 -3.96 -10.11 8.92
N ASN A 110 -4.97 -9.41 8.40
CA ASN A 110 -5.83 -9.85 7.31
C ASN A 110 -5.31 -9.45 5.92
N LEU A 111 -4.19 -8.74 5.82
CA LEU A 111 -3.68 -8.27 4.54
C LEU A 111 -3.15 -9.45 3.71
N SER A 112 -3.80 -9.70 2.57
CA SER A 112 -3.41 -10.74 1.61
C SER A 112 -2.58 -10.15 0.46
N TYR A 113 -2.87 -8.92 0.05
CA TYR A 113 -2.20 -8.26 -1.08
C TYR A 113 -1.55 -6.96 -0.61
N LEU A 114 -0.23 -6.92 -0.63
CA LEU A 114 0.56 -5.72 -0.38
C LEU A 114 1.40 -5.40 -1.61
N ARG A 115 1.02 -4.34 -2.31
CA ARG A 115 1.70 -3.87 -3.51
C ARG A 115 2.23 -2.46 -3.30
N ILE A 116 3.54 -2.35 -3.10
CA ILE A 116 4.24 -1.08 -2.97
C ILE A 116 5.47 -1.10 -3.87
N ASN A 117 5.61 -0.09 -4.73
CA ASN A 117 6.79 0.08 -5.55
C ASN A 117 7.27 1.53 -5.47
N ASP A 118 8.54 1.75 -5.85
CA ASP A 118 9.07 3.07 -6.21
C ASP A 118 9.02 4.10 -5.06
N LEU A 119 9.38 3.68 -3.83
CA LEU A 119 9.48 4.57 -2.66
C LEU A 119 10.75 5.46 -2.64
N THR A 120 11.50 5.48 -3.74
CA THR A 120 12.81 6.15 -3.79
C THR A 120 12.70 7.67 -3.78
N GLY A 121 11.51 8.21 -4.05
CA GLY A 121 11.27 9.64 -4.15
C GLY A 121 12.06 10.35 -5.24
N SER A 122 11.82 11.65 -5.34
CA SER A 122 12.56 12.59 -6.19
C SER A 122 13.86 13.08 -5.54
N SER A 123 14.07 12.77 -4.26
CA SER A 123 15.30 13.09 -3.56
C SER A 123 16.44 12.16 -4.03
N ARG A 124 17.30 12.68 -4.89
CA ARG A 124 18.56 12.08 -5.38
C ARG A 124 19.61 11.80 -4.27
N GLY A 125 19.17 11.67 -3.02
CA GLY A 125 19.97 11.59 -1.80
C GLY A 125 19.99 10.22 -1.15
N GLY A 126 20.01 9.12 -1.92
CA GLY A 126 20.61 7.83 -1.52
C GLY A 126 20.22 7.20 -0.17
N GLN A 127 19.10 7.57 0.45
CA GLN A 127 18.68 6.95 1.71
C GLN A 127 18.13 5.55 1.43
N CYS A 128 18.75 4.56 2.07
CA CYS A 128 18.24 3.20 2.11
C CYS A 128 17.47 2.97 3.41
N PHE A 129 16.44 2.15 3.35
CA PHE A 129 15.62 1.77 4.50
C PHE A 129 15.87 0.31 4.86
N SER A 130 15.79 -0.03 6.15
CA SER A 130 15.80 -1.44 6.55
C SER A 130 14.53 -2.14 6.07
N PHE A 131 14.60 -3.45 5.87
CA PHE A 131 13.42 -4.26 5.54
C PHE A 131 12.26 -4.01 6.53
N PRO A 132 11.04 -3.68 6.06
CA PRO A 132 9.91 -3.40 6.96
C PRO A 132 9.53 -4.66 7.72
N ASN A 133 9.17 -4.54 8.99
CA ASN A 133 8.78 -5.72 9.73
C ASN A 133 7.35 -6.12 9.38
N LEU A 134 7.22 -7.21 8.64
CA LEU A 134 5.94 -7.74 8.15
C LEU A 134 5.49 -9.00 8.90
N SER A 135 6.13 -9.36 10.01
CA SER A 135 5.94 -10.63 10.72
C SER A 135 4.50 -10.95 11.15
N ARG A 136 3.62 -9.95 11.19
CA ARG A 136 2.20 -10.09 11.54
C ARG A 136 1.27 -10.32 10.34
N LEU A 137 1.76 -10.16 9.11
CA LEU A 137 0.99 -10.35 7.88
C LEU A 137 0.93 -11.83 7.49
N THR A 138 0.40 -12.67 8.37
CA THR A 138 0.40 -14.13 8.19
C THR A 138 -0.52 -14.61 7.06
N SER A 139 -1.43 -13.76 6.60
CA SER A 139 -2.36 -14.03 5.50
C SER A 139 -1.81 -13.64 4.13
N LEU A 140 -0.59 -13.10 4.08
CA LEU A 140 -0.02 -12.52 2.87
C LEU A 140 0.15 -13.57 1.76
N GLU A 141 -0.45 -13.29 0.61
CA GLU A 141 -0.40 -14.09 -0.62
C GLU A 141 0.49 -13.45 -1.66
N TYR A 142 0.43 -12.12 -1.75
CA TYR A 142 1.12 -11.33 -2.77
C TYR A 142 1.89 -10.18 -2.12
N LEU A 143 3.21 -10.21 -2.24
CA LEU A 143 4.11 -9.16 -1.76
C LEU A 143 4.97 -8.62 -2.90
N THR A 144 4.83 -7.34 -3.21
CA THR A 144 5.84 -6.59 -3.96
C THR A 144 6.32 -5.40 -3.15
N LEU A 145 7.64 -5.31 -2.99
CA LEU A 145 8.37 -4.17 -2.43
C LEU A 145 9.45 -3.72 -3.43
N ARG A 146 9.13 -3.73 -4.73
CA ARG A 146 10.06 -3.44 -5.81
C ARG A 146 10.56 -2.00 -5.73
N ASN A 147 11.86 -1.78 -5.94
CA ASN A 147 12.43 -0.43 -6.01
C ASN A 147 12.07 0.47 -4.80
N CYS A 148 12.24 -0.07 -3.59
CA CYS A 148 11.90 0.63 -2.34
C CYS A 148 13.15 1.10 -1.56
N SER A 149 14.33 1.10 -2.20
CA SER A 149 15.63 1.37 -1.56
C SER A 149 15.87 0.53 -0.29
N ILE A 150 15.36 -0.70 -0.24
CA ILE A 150 15.50 -1.56 0.93
C ILE A 150 16.93 -2.12 1.00
N THR A 151 17.55 -2.07 2.17
CA THR A 151 18.88 -2.65 2.43
C THR A 151 18.87 -3.62 3.63
N GLY A 152 19.97 -4.33 3.79
CA GLY A 152 20.11 -5.42 4.76
C GLY A 152 19.53 -6.74 4.25
N PRO A 153 19.52 -7.78 5.10
CA PRO A 153 19.03 -9.09 4.73
C PRO A 153 17.51 -9.16 4.63
N ILE A 154 17.02 -10.07 3.79
CA ILE A 154 15.62 -10.50 3.81
C ILE A 154 15.40 -11.25 5.13
N PRO A 155 14.43 -10.86 5.97
CA PRO A 155 14.20 -11.54 7.24
C PRO A 155 13.70 -12.98 7.07
N GLU A 156 14.20 -13.90 7.89
CA GLU A 156 13.84 -15.34 7.90
C GLU A 156 12.33 -15.61 7.99
N TYR A 157 11.56 -14.73 8.64
CA TYR A 157 10.12 -14.92 8.76
C TYR A 157 9.38 -14.81 7.42
N ILE A 158 9.97 -14.19 6.39
CA ILE A 158 9.39 -14.13 5.04
C ILE A 158 9.24 -15.54 4.47
N GLY A 159 10.22 -16.42 4.72
CA GLY A 159 10.16 -17.84 4.33
C GLY A 159 9.09 -18.66 5.06
N ARG A 160 8.47 -18.10 6.11
CA ARG A 160 7.43 -18.77 6.92
C ARG A 160 6.01 -18.36 6.54
N PHE A 161 5.81 -17.45 5.58
CA PHE A 161 4.49 -17.10 5.09
C PHE A 161 3.93 -18.25 4.24
N LYS A 162 3.00 -19.00 4.82
CA LYS A 162 2.46 -20.23 4.23
C LYS A 162 1.60 -20.00 2.99
N ASN A 163 1.00 -18.82 2.87
CA ASN A 163 0.10 -18.47 1.78
C ASN A 163 0.82 -17.70 0.66
N LEU A 164 2.10 -17.38 0.83
CA LEU A 164 2.82 -16.51 -0.10
C LEU A 164 3.03 -17.24 -1.43
N THR A 165 2.43 -16.69 -2.48
CA THR A 165 2.52 -17.22 -3.85
C THR A 165 3.31 -16.29 -4.76
N TYR A 166 3.38 -15.00 -4.44
CA TYR A 166 4.13 -14.01 -5.21
C TYR A 166 5.02 -13.18 -4.29
N LEU A 167 6.31 -13.12 -4.63
CA LEU A 167 7.32 -12.30 -3.94
C LEU A 167 8.19 -11.57 -4.96
N ASP A 168 8.06 -10.24 -5.00
CA ASP A 168 8.94 -9.37 -5.77
C ASP A 168 9.66 -8.38 -4.84
N LEU A 169 10.97 -8.57 -4.72
CA LEU A 169 11.87 -7.69 -3.97
C LEU A 169 12.93 -7.07 -4.90
N SER A 170 12.69 -7.08 -6.22
CA SER A 170 13.64 -6.61 -7.22
C SER A 170 13.95 -5.12 -7.08
N PHE A 171 15.09 -4.70 -7.64
CA PHE A 171 15.55 -3.31 -7.64
C PHE A 171 15.74 -2.71 -6.23
N ASN A 172 16.14 -3.53 -5.25
CA ASN A 172 16.55 -3.08 -3.92
C ASN A 172 18.06 -3.27 -3.69
N TYR A 173 18.57 -2.80 -2.55
CA TYR A 173 19.96 -2.93 -2.09
C TYR A 173 20.11 -4.03 -1.02
N LEU A 174 19.35 -5.12 -1.18
CA LEU A 174 19.33 -6.26 -0.25
C LEU A 174 20.68 -6.96 -0.20
N THR A 175 21.04 -7.48 0.96
CA THR A 175 22.29 -8.22 1.22
C THR A 175 22.00 -9.57 1.88
N GLY A 176 23.03 -10.37 2.16
CA GLY A 176 22.86 -11.66 2.84
C GLY A 176 22.29 -12.75 1.93
N GLU A 177 21.73 -13.78 2.55
CA GLU A 177 21.21 -14.98 1.90
C GLU A 177 19.69 -14.91 1.69
N ILE A 178 19.18 -15.71 0.75
CA ILE A 178 17.74 -15.90 0.55
C ILE A 178 17.23 -16.84 1.66
N PRO A 179 16.19 -16.47 2.44
CA PRO A 179 15.63 -17.32 3.48
C PRO A 179 15.16 -18.68 2.98
N ASP A 180 15.05 -19.66 3.87
CA ASP A 180 14.48 -20.96 3.53
C ASP A 180 12.95 -20.87 3.34
N PHE A 181 12.50 -21.19 2.14
CA PHE A 181 11.08 -21.23 1.77
C PHE A 181 10.48 -22.65 1.79
N SER A 182 11.19 -23.65 2.31
CA SER A 182 10.68 -25.04 2.43
C SER A 182 9.34 -25.14 3.16
N ASN A 183 9.03 -24.17 4.04
CA ASN A 183 7.78 -24.06 4.79
C ASN A 183 6.68 -23.25 4.08
N ALA A 184 7.02 -22.47 3.05
CA ALA A 184 6.05 -21.78 2.20
C ALA A 184 5.48 -22.81 1.24
N GLN A 185 4.29 -23.31 1.54
CA GLN A 185 3.62 -24.27 0.68
C GLN A 185 3.33 -23.57 -0.66
N GLN A 186 3.97 -24.02 -1.75
CA GLN A 186 3.65 -23.69 -3.16
C GLN A 186 4.39 -22.53 -3.87
N LEU A 187 5.65 -22.21 -3.55
CA LEU A 187 6.47 -21.39 -4.47
C LEU A 187 6.95 -22.14 -5.74
N SER A 188 6.48 -23.37 -5.96
CA SER A 188 6.71 -24.11 -7.19
C SER A 188 5.76 -23.62 -8.28
N ASN A 189 6.31 -22.86 -9.23
CA ASN A 189 5.76 -22.48 -10.56
C ASN A 189 5.34 -21.01 -10.70
N MET A 190 6.32 -20.14 -10.95
CA MET A 190 6.21 -19.01 -11.88
C MET A 190 7.50 -18.91 -12.70
#